data_AF-A0A2J7QQ25-F1
#
_entry.id   AF-A0A2J7QQ25-F1
#
_cell.length_a   1.000
_cell.length_b   1.000
_cell.length_c   1.000
_cell.angle_alpha   90.00
_cell.angle_beta   90.00
_cell.angle_gamma   90.00
#
_symmetry.space_group_name_H-M   'P 1'
#
loop_
_entity.id
_entity.type
_entity.pdbx_description
1 polymer ?
#
loop_
_entity_poly.entity_id
_entity_poly.type
_entity_poly.pdbx_seq_one_letter_code
_entity_poly.pdbx_strand_id
1 'polypeptide(L)'
;MEHGVCIRIIGNLSLLPQDIQKLIAQAMILTKDNNKTFLNVAFAYTAREEMAQAVQAVVSGVEDGALRVSDVTQKLLSSCMYTSTSPDPELLIRTSGEVRLSDYMLWQVSCSCIYFADVLWPEFSIWHLLAAIIKFQRSYAQLVPVCQADEMANGSCSERSSVFQTRLAASRLATLEELSHAIS
;
A
#
# COMPACT_ATOMS: atom_id res chain seq x y z
N MET A 1 6.86 17.86 15.12
CA MET A 1 5.65 17.07 14.81
C MET A 1 5.17 16.39 16.06
N GLU A 2 4.10 16.91 16.65
CA GLU A 2 3.68 16.59 18.02
C GLU A 2 3.14 15.15 18.19
N HIS A 3 2.66 14.52 17.11
CA HIS A 3 1.98 13.22 17.15
C HIS A 3 2.75 12.06 16.47
N GLY A 4 3.88 12.32 15.79
CA GLY A 4 4.70 11.27 15.17
C GLY A 4 4.00 10.48 14.05
N VAL A 5 3.14 11.13 13.27
CA VAL A 5 2.40 10.53 12.14
C VAL A 5 3.24 10.59 10.86
N CYS A 6 3.52 9.44 10.24
CA CYS A 6 4.13 9.32 8.92
C CYS A 6 3.03 9.31 7.85
N ILE A 7 3.01 10.32 6.99
CA ILE A 7 2.04 10.44 5.90
C ILE A 7 2.66 9.89 4.63
N ARG A 8 1.91 9.02 3.95
CA ARG A 8 2.30 8.40 2.68
C ARG A 8 1.14 8.56 1.70
N ILE A 9 1.42 8.99 0.49
CA ILE A 9 0.43 9.01 -0.59
C ILE A 9 0.74 7.85 -1.53
N ILE A 10 -0.25 7.01 -1.82
CA ILE A 10 -0.13 5.88 -2.74
C ILE A 10 -1.01 6.12 -3.97
N GLY A 11 -0.51 5.79 -5.15
CA GLY A 11 -1.18 6.04 -6.43
C GLY A 11 -0.26 6.69 -7.46
N ASN A 12 -0.81 6.99 -8.63
CA ASN A 12 -0.08 7.58 -9.73
C ASN A 12 -0.08 9.12 -9.63
N LEU A 13 0.93 9.64 -8.93
CA LEU A 13 1.08 11.08 -8.70
C LEU A 13 1.26 11.89 -10.00
N SER A 14 1.73 11.27 -11.09
CA SER A 14 1.92 11.96 -12.38
C SER A 14 0.60 12.44 -13.01
N LEU A 15 -0.53 11.88 -12.59
CA LEU A 15 -1.88 12.28 -13.02
C LEU A 15 -2.37 13.56 -12.33
N LEU A 16 -1.65 14.03 -11.31
CA LEU A 16 -2.05 15.18 -10.50
C LEU A 16 -1.44 16.49 -11.06
N PRO A 17 -2.06 17.65 -10.79
CA PRO A 17 -1.43 18.94 -11.03
C PRO A 17 -0.07 19.09 -10.33
N GLN A 18 0.88 19.79 -10.95
CA GLN A 18 2.27 19.90 -10.46
C GLN A 18 2.38 20.54 -9.07
N ASP A 19 1.54 21.53 -8.79
CA ASP A 19 1.42 22.17 -7.47
C ASP A 19 1.00 21.17 -6.39
N ILE A 20 0.03 20.30 -6.71
CA ILE A 20 -0.42 19.23 -5.82
C ILE A 20 0.67 18.16 -5.62
N GLN A 21 1.34 17.74 -6.69
CA GLN A 21 2.47 16.79 -6.60
C GLN A 21 3.56 17.29 -5.65
N LYS A 22 3.93 18.58 -5.78
CA LYS A 22 4.93 19.22 -4.92
C LYS A 22 4.51 19.25 -3.45
N LEU A 23 3.27 19.64 -3.17
CA LEU A 23 2.74 19.67 -1.80
C LEU A 23 2.70 18.27 -1.16
N ILE A 24 2.29 17.27 -1.93
CA ILE A 24 2.31 15.85 -1.52
C ILE A 24 3.75 15.42 -1.18
N ALA A 25 4.69 15.69 -2.08
CA ALA A 25 6.09 15.31 -1.89
C ALA A 25 6.69 15.96 -0.63
N GLN A 26 6.44 17.25 -0.42
CA GLN A 26 6.87 17.96 0.78
C GLN A 26 6.28 17.36 2.06
N ALA A 27 4.98 17.04 2.08
CA ALA A 27 4.34 16.44 3.24
C ALA A 27 4.91 15.04 3.57
N MET A 28 5.15 14.21 2.54
CA MET A 28 5.74 12.89 2.70
C MET A 28 7.18 12.97 3.21
N ILE A 29 8.02 13.86 2.65
CA ILE A 29 9.41 14.05 3.10
C ILE A 29 9.47 14.56 4.54
N LEU A 30 8.65 15.56 4.86
CA LEU A 30 8.64 16.17 6.19
C LEU A 30 8.29 15.14 7.27
N THR A 31 7.44 14.16 6.95
CA THR A 31 6.94 13.14 7.89
C THR A 31 7.64 11.77 7.76
N LYS A 32 8.66 11.63 6.91
CA LYS A 32 9.24 10.31 6.54
C LYS A 32 9.85 9.55 7.71
N ASP A 33 10.46 10.26 8.65
CA ASP A 33 11.17 9.68 9.79
C ASP A 33 10.26 9.45 11.02
N ASN A 34 8.97 9.77 10.89
CA ASN A 34 7.99 9.48 11.93
C ASN A 34 7.65 7.99 11.99
N ASN A 35 7.44 7.45 13.19
CA ASN A 35 7.29 6.02 13.40
C ASN A 35 6.18 5.61 14.40
N LYS A 36 5.34 6.55 14.87
CA LYS A 36 4.27 6.22 15.84
C LYS A 36 2.98 5.76 15.17
N THR A 37 2.61 6.38 14.06
CA THR A 37 1.38 6.07 13.32
C THR A 37 1.62 6.31 11.84
N PHE A 38 1.04 5.47 10.99
CA PHE A 38 1.17 5.57 9.54
C PHE A 38 -0.18 5.86 8.93
N LEU A 39 -0.25 6.88 8.08
CA LEU A 39 -1.43 7.23 7.31
C LEU A 39 -1.10 7.10 5.83
N ASN A 40 -1.65 6.06 5.19
CA ASN A 40 -1.60 5.89 3.75
C ASN A 40 -2.87 6.52 3.14
N VAL A 41 -2.70 7.52 2.27
CA VAL A 41 -3.80 8.13 1.51
C VAL A 41 -3.69 7.65 0.07
N ALA A 42 -4.69 6.92 -0.39
CA ALA A 42 -4.78 6.52 -1.78
C ALA A 42 -5.33 7.67 -2.62
N PHE A 43 -4.53 8.19 -3.55
CA PHE A 43 -4.87 9.37 -4.35
C PHE A 43 -4.42 9.16 -5.80
N ALA A 44 -5.36 9.33 -6.75
CA ALA A 44 -5.18 8.83 -8.13
C ALA A 44 -4.71 7.35 -8.13
N TYR A 45 -5.41 6.50 -7.39
CA TYR A 45 -5.03 5.11 -7.13
C TYR A 45 -6.09 4.14 -7.64
N THR A 46 -5.64 3.05 -8.27
CA THR A 46 -6.40 1.81 -8.49
C THR A 46 -5.50 0.61 -8.25
N ALA A 47 -6.05 -0.50 -7.74
CA ALA A 47 -5.26 -1.69 -7.46
C ALA A 47 -4.70 -2.33 -8.75
N ARG A 48 -5.46 -2.27 -9.85
CA ARG A 48 -4.97 -2.75 -11.16
C ARG A 48 -3.78 -1.97 -11.67
N GLU A 49 -3.78 -0.64 -11.53
CA GLU A 49 -2.63 0.18 -11.90
C GLU A 49 -1.42 -0.10 -11.01
N GLU A 50 -1.62 -0.22 -9.69
CA GLU A 50 -0.55 -0.61 -8.76
C GLU A 50 0.09 -1.95 -9.15
N MET A 51 -0.72 -2.96 -9.47
CA MET A 51 -0.22 -4.26 -9.94
C MET A 51 0.57 -4.13 -11.24
N ALA A 52 0.06 -3.35 -12.21
CA ALA A 52 0.77 -3.12 -13.47
C ALA A 52 2.13 -2.43 -13.26
N GLN A 53 2.18 -1.44 -12.36
CA GLN A 53 3.42 -0.73 -12.00
C GLN A 53 4.42 -1.62 -11.26
N ALA A 54 3.94 -2.48 -10.36
CA ALA A 54 4.78 -3.47 -9.69
C ALA A 54 5.39 -4.47 -10.69
N VAL A 55 4.60 -4.95 -11.66
CA VAL A 55 5.09 -5.83 -12.74
C VAL A 55 6.12 -5.10 -13.62
N GLN A 56 5.87 -3.85 -14.01
CA GLN A 56 6.82 -3.06 -14.79
C GLN A 56 8.17 -2.90 -14.06
N ALA A 57 8.15 -2.60 -12.75
CA ALA A 57 9.37 -2.50 -11.96
C ALA A 57 10.17 -3.82 -11.95
N VAL A 58 9.49 -4.96 -11.81
CA VAL A 58 10.13 -6.28 -11.87
C VAL A 58 10.72 -6.55 -13.25
N VAL A 59 9.99 -6.24 -14.33
CA VAL A 59 10.49 -6.41 -15.71
C VAL A 59 11.74 -5.58 -15.95
N SER A 60 11.75 -4.30 -15.58
CA SER A 60 12.95 -3.46 -15.69
C SER A 60 14.11 -4.02 -14.87
N GLY A 61 13.86 -4.52 -13.66
CA GLY A 61 14.89 -5.17 -12.85
C GLY A 61 15.48 -6.43 -13.50
N VAL A 62 14.70 -7.18 -14.28
CA VAL A 62 15.19 -8.34 -15.06
C VAL A 62 16.00 -7.90 -16.27
N GLU A 63 15.53 -6.88 -17.00
CA GLU A 63 16.23 -6.31 -18.17
C GLU A 63 17.60 -5.74 -17.79
N ASP A 64 17.70 -5.06 -16.64
CA ASP A 64 18.94 -4.50 -16.10
C ASP A 64 19.86 -5.56 -15.46
N GLY A 65 19.46 -6.84 -15.45
CA GLY A 65 20.20 -7.95 -14.86
C GLY A 65 20.26 -7.94 -13.33
N ALA A 66 19.50 -7.06 -12.66
CA ALA A 66 19.39 -7.02 -11.19
C ALA A 66 18.57 -8.21 -10.64
N LEU A 67 17.62 -8.70 -11.43
CA LEU A 67 16.77 -9.85 -11.14
C LEU A 67 16.90 -10.92 -12.23
N ARG A 68 16.55 -12.17 -11.90
CA ARG A 68 16.26 -13.23 -12.87
C ARG A 68 14.77 -13.52 -12.86
N VAL A 69 14.26 -14.09 -13.96
CA VAL A 69 12.86 -14.57 -14.03
C VAL A 69 12.53 -15.55 -12.89
N SER A 70 13.51 -16.37 -12.46
CA SER A 70 13.35 -17.29 -11.33
C SER A 70 13.21 -16.60 -9.96
N ASP A 71 13.53 -15.30 -9.86
CA ASP A 71 13.35 -14.53 -8.62
C ASP A 71 11.93 -13.95 -8.48
N VAL A 72 11.11 -14.05 -9.53
CA VAL A 72 9.75 -13.51 -9.54
C VAL A 72 8.84 -14.36 -8.66
N THR A 73 8.44 -13.77 -7.54
CA THR A 73 7.52 -14.37 -6.55
C THR A 73 6.43 -13.38 -6.17
N GLN A 74 5.36 -13.87 -5.54
CA GLN A 74 4.32 -13.00 -4.97
C GLN A 74 4.92 -12.01 -3.97
N LYS A 75 5.87 -12.46 -3.13
CA LYS A 75 6.58 -11.59 -2.19
C LYS A 75 7.40 -10.49 -2.87
N LEU A 76 8.07 -10.79 -3.98
CA LEU A 76 8.76 -9.76 -4.76
C LEU A 76 7.75 -8.76 -5.34
N LEU A 77 6.62 -9.21 -5.89
CA LEU A 77 5.59 -8.31 -6.39
C LEU A 77 5.03 -7.41 -5.28
N SER A 78 4.67 -7.96 -4.11
CA SER A 78 4.23 -7.17 -2.93
C SER A 78 5.24 -6.09 -2.55
N SER A 79 6.54 -6.41 -2.59
CA SER A 79 7.60 -5.43 -2.30
C SER A 79 7.74 -4.31 -3.35
N CYS A 80 7.21 -4.52 -4.55
CA CYS A 80 7.19 -3.54 -5.63
C CYS A 80 5.89 -2.72 -5.67
N MET A 81 4.89 -3.04 -4.86
CA MET A 81 3.65 -2.26 -4.77
C MET A 81 3.88 -0.89 -4.10
N TYR A 82 2.89 0.00 -4.17
CA TYR A 82 2.95 1.29 -3.46
C TYR A 82 2.87 1.08 -1.95
N THR A 83 2.17 0.03 -1.50
CA THR A 83 2.00 -0.33 -0.09
C THR A 83 3.17 -1.13 0.50
N SER A 84 4.30 -1.29 -0.19
CA SER A 84 5.39 -2.20 0.23
C SER A 84 6.03 -1.90 1.59
N THR A 85 5.79 -0.70 2.13
CA THR A 85 6.26 -0.26 3.45
C THR A 85 5.21 -0.41 4.55
N SER A 86 4.08 -1.05 4.25
CA SER A 86 2.97 -1.32 5.15
C SER A 86 2.65 -2.82 5.14
N PRO A 87 2.24 -3.39 6.29
CA PRO A 87 1.63 -4.70 6.30
C PRO A 87 0.28 -4.64 5.56
N ASP A 88 -0.17 -5.80 5.08
CA ASP A 88 -1.49 -5.92 4.48
C ASP A 88 -2.60 -5.61 5.53
N PRO A 89 -3.72 -5.00 5.12
CA PRO A 89 -4.79 -4.66 6.05
C PRO A 89 -5.43 -5.91 6.67
N GLU A 90 -5.64 -5.90 7.99
CA GLU A 90 -6.41 -6.98 8.64
C GLU A 90 -7.93 -6.77 8.51
N LEU A 91 -8.36 -5.52 8.38
CA LEU A 91 -9.76 -5.10 8.31
C LEU A 91 -9.92 -4.03 7.24
N LEU A 92 -10.79 -4.29 6.25
CA LEU A 92 -11.24 -3.32 5.27
C LEU A 92 -12.67 -2.90 5.58
N ILE A 93 -12.88 -1.61 5.79
CA ILE A 93 -14.22 -1.03 6.03
C ILE A 93 -14.63 -0.25 4.79
N ARG A 94 -15.83 -0.51 4.28
CA ARG A 94 -16.47 0.28 3.22
C ARG A 94 -17.83 0.76 3.67
N THR A 95 -18.07 2.05 3.52
CA THR A 95 -19.31 2.73 3.90
C THR A 95 -20.31 2.83 2.74
N SER A 96 -21.45 3.45 2.99
CA SER A 96 -22.52 3.76 2.04
C SER A 96 -23.31 2.55 1.51
N GLY A 97 -23.27 1.41 2.19
CA GLY A 97 -24.06 0.21 1.86
C GLY A 97 -23.58 -0.57 0.62
N GLU A 98 -22.48 -0.13 -0.01
CA GLU A 98 -21.99 -0.71 -1.26
C GLU A 98 -21.18 -1.99 -1.05
N VAL A 99 -21.60 -3.11 -1.63
CA VAL A 99 -20.97 -4.44 -1.48
C VAL A 99 -19.98 -4.78 -2.60
N ARG A 100 -19.04 -3.87 -2.88
CA ARG A 100 -17.95 -4.07 -3.86
C ARG A 100 -16.64 -3.51 -3.33
N LEU A 101 -15.50 -3.86 -3.94
CA LEU A 101 -14.19 -3.28 -3.58
C LEU A 101 -13.83 -2.03 -4.40
N SER A 102 -14.43 -1.85 -5.57
CA SER A 102 -14.16 -0.70 -6.46
C SER A 102 -12.67 -0.51 -6.79
N ASP A 103 -11.96 -1.60 -7.11
CA ASP A 103 -10.54 -1.54 -7.51
C ASP A 103 -9.62 -0.97 -6.41
N TYR A 104 -9.93 -1.28 -5.15
CA TYR A 104 -9.17 -0.82 -3.99
C TYR A 104 -8.45 -1.98 -3.30
N MET A 105 -7.12 -1.90 -3.21
CA MET A 105 -6.24 -2.83 -2.49
C MET A 105 -6.51 -4.32 -2.77
N LEU A 106 -6.85 -4.68 -4.01
CA LEU A 106 -7.30 -6.03 -4.38
C LEU A 106 -6.27 -7.13 -4.05
N TRP A 107 -4.98 -6.81 -4.13
CA TRP A 107 -3.90 -7.73 -3.79
C TRP A 107 -3.76 -7.89 -2.27
N GLN A 108 -3.72 -6.75 -1.57
CA GLN A 108 -3.44 -6.66 -0.14
C GLN A 108 -4.60 -7.20 0.71
N VAL A 109 -5.84 -7.11 0.23
CA VAL A 109 -7.03 -7.51 1.01
C VAL A 109 -7.47 -8.95 0.79
N SER A 110 -6.60 -9.78 0.21
CA SER A 110 -6.88 -11.21 -0.07
C SER A 110 -7.30 -11.98 1.18
N CYS A 111 -6.69 -11.65 2.33
CA CYS A 111 -6.92 -12.30 3.61
C CYS A 111 -7.53 -11.36 4.67
N SER A 112 -8.06 -10.20 4.28
CA SER A 112 -8.66 -9.25 5.22
C SER A 112 -10.08 -9.63 5.64
N CYS A 113 -10.47 -9.23 6.84
CA CYS A 113 -11.89 -9.12 7.19
C CYS A 113 -12.50 -7.93 6.42
N ILE A 114 -13.53 -8.18 5.60
CA ILE A 114 -14.24 -7.11 4.88
C ILE A 114 -15.55 -6.79 5.63
N TYR A 115 -15.75 -5.51 5.93
CA TYR A 115 -16.94 -5.00 6.61
C TYR A 115 -17.62 -3.90 5.78
N PHE A 116 -18.84 -4.18 5.33
CA PHE A 116 -19.69 -3.19 4.65
C PHE A 116 -20.62 -2.55 5.66
N ALA A 117 -20.52 -1.24 5.81
CA ALA A 117 -21.33 -0.44 6.72
C ALA A 117 -22.38 0.36 5.94
N ASP A 118 -23.64 0.24 6.35
CA ASP A 118 -24.76 0.99 5.78
C ASP A 118 -24.90 2.36 6.48
N VAL A 119 -23.86 3.19 6.35
CA VAL A 119 -23.79 4.56 6.85
C VAL A 119 -22.96 5.38 5.88
N LEU A 120 -23.32 6.65 5.64
CA LEU A 120 -22.52 7.52 4.76
C LEU A 120 -21.18 7.88 5.41
N TRP A 121 -20.13 8.09 4.62
CA TRP A 121 -18.80 8.43 5.15
C TRP A 121 -18.79 9.65 6.10
N PRO A 122 -19.47 10.78 5.80
CA PRO A 122 -19.53 11.92 6.71
C PRO A 122 -20.24 11.64 8.05
N GLU A 123 -21.07 10.59 8.11
CA GLU A 123 -21.82 10.17 9.29
C GLU A 123 -21.14 9.02 10.05
N PHE A 124 -20.02 8.51 9.53
CA PHE A 124 -19.27 7.44 10.14
C PHE A 124 -18.71 7.89 11.50
N SER A 125 -18.87 7.05 12.52
CA SER A 125 -18.59 7.40 13.91
C SER A 125 -17.81 6.29 14.60
N ILE A 126 -17.30 6.58 15.80
CA ILE A 126 -16.55 5.60 16.60
C ILE A 126 -17.34 4.31 16.86
N TRP A 127 -18.67 4.38 16.97
CA TRP A 127 -19.51 3.20 17.17
C TRP A 127 -19.52 2.27 15.96
N HIS A 128 -19.48 2.84 14.75
CA HIS A 128 -19.37 2.07 13.51
C HIS A 128 -18.00 1.39 13.39
N LEU A 129 -16.92 2.09 13.78
CA LEU A 129 -15.58 1.51 13.85
C LEU A 129 -15.52 0.35 14.84
N LEU A 130 -16.08 0.52 16.04
CA LEU A 130 -16.14 -0.53 17.06
C LEU A 130 -16.92 -1.76 16.57
N ALA A 131 -18.03 -1.55 15.85
CA ALA A 131 -18.79 -2.66 15.26
C ALA A 131 -17.95 -3.44 14.23
N ALA A 132 -17.18 -2.75 13.39
CA ALA A 132 -16.26 -3.36 12.43
C ALA A 132 -15.14 -4.16 13.13
N ILE A 133 -14.57 -3.62 14.22
CA ILE A 133 -13.55 -4.30 15.04
C ILE A 133 -14.12 -5.58 15.67
N ILE A 134 -15.34 -5.51 16.22
CA ILE A 134 -16.01 -6.69 16.80
C ILE A 134 -16.24 -7.76 15.72
N LYS A 135 -16.63 -7.35 14.51
CA LYS A 135 -16.76 -8.28 13.37
C LYS A 135 -15.42 -8.93 13.04
N PHE A 136 -14.34 -8.16 12.97
CA PHE A 136 -12.98 -8.68 12.76
C PHE A 136 -12.61 -9.71 13.84
N GLN A 137 -12.76 -9.37 15.12
CA GLN A 137 -12.44 -10.27 16.24
C GLN A 137 -13.23 -11.59 16.18
N ARG A 138 -14.50 -11.55 15.78
CA ARG A 138 -15.33 -12.76 15.61
C ARG A 138 -14.90 -13.62 14.42
N SER A 139 -14.37 -13.01 13.37
CA SER A 139 -13.90 -13.70 12.17
C SER A 139 -12.42 -14.15 12.27
N TYR A 140 -11.65 -13.60 13.22
CA TYR A 140 -10.21 -13.82 13.34
C TYR A 140 -9.79 -15.29 13.34
N ALA A 141 -10.46 -16.14 14.14
CA ALA A 141 -10.14 -17.56 14.22
C ALA A 141 -10.28 -18.31 12.88
N GLN A 142 -11.16 -17.84 11.98
CA GLN A 142 -11.36 -18.41 10.65
C GLN A 142 -10.38 -17.84 9.62
N LEU A 143 -9.88 -16.61 9.84
CA LEU A 143 -8.93 -15.95 8.94
C LEU A 143 -7.50 -16.47 9.14
N VAL A 144 -7.08 -16.73 10.39
CA VAL A 144 -5.71 -17.14 10.72
C VAL A 144 -5.19 -18.30 9.85
N PRO A 145 -5.93 -19.41 9.65
CA PRO A 145 -5.45 -20.51 8.81
C PRO A 145 -5.26 -20.11 7.34
N VAL A 146 -6.10 -19.21 6.82
CA VAL A 146 -6.02 -18.69 5.45
C VAL A 146 -4.78 -17.82 5.30
N CYS A 147 -4.55 -16.88 6.23
CA CYS A 147 -3.37 -16.02 6.24
C CYS A 147 -2.07 -16.85 6.33
N GLN A 148 -2.03 -17.86 7.18
CA GLN A 148 -0.86 -18.73 7.33
C GLN A 148 -0.57 -19.52 6.04
N ALA A 149 -1.61 -20.04 5.38
CA ALA A 149 -1.46 -20.74 4.11
C ALA A 149 -0.92 -19.81 3.01
N ASP A 150 -1.40 -18.56 2.97
CA ASP A 150 -0.93 -17.54 2.03
C ASP A 150 0.54 -17.16 2.27
N GLU A 151 0.93 -16.89 3.52
CA GLU A 151 2.31 -16.61 3.89
C GLU A 151 3.27 -17.75 3.53
N MET A 152 2.85 -18.99 3.76
CA MET A 152 3.64 -20.18 3.39
C MET A 152 3.80 -20.33 1.88
N ALA A 153 2.78 -19.95 1.09
CA ALA A 153 2.83 -19.99 -0.37
C ALA A 153 3.74 -18.89 -0.96
N ASN A 154 3.92 -17.76 -0.24
CA ASN A 154 4.65 -16.59 -0.74
C ASN A 154 6.19 -16.74 -0.78
N GLY A 155 6.73 -17.83 -0.25
CA GLY A 155 8.14 -18.21 -0.39
C GLY A 155 9.15 -17.23 0.25
N SER A 156 10.45 -17.55 0.12
CA SER A 156 11.53 -16.69 0.60
C SER A 156 12.00 -15.71 -0.48
N CYS A 157 12.53 -14.56 -0.04
CA CYS A 157 13.12 -13.55 -0.91
C CYS A 157 14.57 -13.95 -1.21
N SER A 158 14.99 -13.94 -2.48
CA SER A 158 16.39 -14.15 -2.83
C SER A 158 17.24 -12.92 -2.47
N GLU A 159 18.54 -13.09 -2.33
CA GLU A 159 19.46 -11.97 -2.03
C GLU A 159 19.38 -10.86 -3.10
N ARG A 160 19.25 -11.26 -4.38
CA ARG A 160 19.02 -10.33 -5.50
C ARG A 160 17.76 -9.52 -5.32
N SER A 161 16.66 -10.17 -4.93
CA SER A 161 15.38 -9.51 -4.68
C SER A 161 15.50 -8.46 -3.56
N SER A 162 16.22 -8.77 -2.47
CA SER A 162 16.46 -7.82 -1.37
C SER A 162 17.31 -6.62 -1.80
N VAL A 163 18.37 -6.85 -2.59
CA VAL A 163 19.20 -5.77 -3.13
C VAL A 163 18.39 -4.89 -4.09
N PHE A 164 17.60 -5.52 -4.97
CA PHE A 164 16.72 -4.83 -5.90
C PHE A 164 15.69 -3.95 -5.17
N GLN A 165 15.02 -4.48 -4.14
CA GLN A 165 14.07 -3.73 -3.30
C GLN A 165 14.71 -2.49 -2.69
N THR A 166 15.94 -2.61 -2.18
CA THR A 166 16.67 -1.48 -1.59
C THR A 166 16.96 -0.39 -2.62
N ARG A 167 17.37 -0.78 -3.84
CA ARG A 167 17.59 0.16 -4.95
C ARG A 167 16.29 0.82 -5.40
N LEU A 168 15.20 0.05 -5.49
CA LEU A 168 13.89 0.57 -5.87
C LEU A 168 13.38 1.59 -4.84
N ALA A 169 13.52 1.30 -3.55
CA ALA A 169 13.15 2.23 -2.48
C ALA A 169 13.97 3.53 -2.54
N ALA A 170 15.28 3.44 -2.76
CA ALA A 170 16.14 4.61 -2.93
C ALA A 170 15.76 5.45 -4.15
N SER A 171 15.47 4.81 -5.28
CA SER A 171 15.01 5.48 -6.51
C SER A 171 13.70 6.24 -6.28
N ARG A 172 12.71 5.61 -5.64
CA ARG A 172 11.43 6.24 -5.29
C ARG A 172 11.60 7.46 -4.37
N LEU A 173 12.51 7.36 -3.40
CA LEU A 173 12.82 8.48 -2.50
C LEU A 173 13.47 9.65 -3.27
N ALA A 174 14.41 9.36 -4.18
CA ALA A 174 15.03 10.39 -5.02
C ALA A 174 13.99 11.12 -5.89
N THR A 175 13.08 10.38 -6.55
CA THR A 175 11.97 10.98 -7.31
C THR A 175 11.08 11.86 -6.44
N LEU A 176 10.82 11.46 -5.20
CA LEU A 176 10.03 12.26 -4.26
C LEU A 176 10.74 13.56 -3.89
N GLU A 177 12.05 13.50 -3.64
CA GLU A 177 12.88 14.67 -3.36
C GLU A 177 12.91 15.65 -4.54
N GLU A 178 13.06 15.14 -5.77
CA GLU A 178 12.97 15.95 -7.00
C GLU A 178 11.62 16.66 -7.13
N LEU A 179 10.50 15.96 -6.92
CA LEU A 179 9.15 16.54 -6.96
C LEU A 179 8.96 17.65 -5.92
N SER A 180 9.58 17.53 -4.74
CA SER A 180 9.46 18.54 -3.69
C SER A 180 10.16 19.86 -4.02
N HIS A 181 11.18 19.80 -4.89
CA HIS A 181 12.01 20.93 -5.31
C HIS A 181 11.67 21.48 -6.69
N ALA A 182 10.78 20.82 -7.44
CA ALA A 182 10.32 21.30 -8.74
C ALA A 182 9.82 22.76 -8.65
N ILE A 183 10.34 23.62 -9.53
CA ILE A 183 9.91 25.02 -9.66
C ILE A 183 8.63 25.04 -10.48
N SER A 184 7.61 25.75 -9.98
CA SER A 184 6.32 25.95 -10.64
C SER A 184 6.42 26.91 -11.82
#